data_AF-A0A519VF72-F1
#
_entry.id   AF-A0A519VF72-F1
#
_cell.length_a   1.000
_cell.length_b   1.000
_cell.length_c   1.000
_cell.angle_alpha   90.00
_cell.angle_beta   90.00
_cell.angle_gamma   90.00
#
_symmetry.space_group_name_H-M   'P 1'
#
loop_
_entity.id
_entity.type
_entity.pdbx_description
1 polymer ?
#
loop_
_entity_poly.entity_id
_entity_poly.type
_entity_poly.pdbx_seq_one_letter_code
_entity_poly.pdbx_strand_id
1 'polypeptide(L)'
;MDVDAIIIGAGACGLMCAVQAGFLGKKVIVLEKNTKPGAKILISGGGRCNFTNQWATTEQFISANPHFLKSSFNQWTVEDTINFFETYGIVGKEKTLGQLFPEDKNAKDVVEVFTSLCKEMEQEIWCNADVKDIEQTDKGFTVIYAVGDKIKSISTSKVVIASGGLPIPKMGATDFALRFARNNGLKIIETAPALVPLTITGKDEDWYAQLSGNSVFCEVSNDEISFEENILFTHWGLSGPAILQISSYWRRGEVFNINLLPNQSILELIDDERKSNGRTLLSTLLNHYYAKKFTDALGKFLPLSKTVADLSKADMELVQQIIHEFKVKPAGDKGYDKAEVMRGGIDTNEISSKTLACKKIPGLYFGGECMDVTGWLGGYNFQWAWASGFVIAQNL
;
A
#
# COMPACT_ATOMS: atom_id res chain seq x y z
N MET A 1 9.72 -18.63 30.74
CA MET A 1 10.68 -18.66 29.62
C MET A 1 11.46 -17.38 29.67
N ASP A 2 12.77 -17.45 29.53
CA ASP A 2 13.61 -16.27 29.35
C ASP A 2 13.74 -16.03 27.85
N VAL A 3 13.31 -14.87 27.37
CA VAL A 3 13.28 -14.52 25.95
C VAL A 3 13.81 -13.11 25.76
N ASP A 4 14.60 -12.91 24.70
CA ASP A 4 15.21 -11.61 24.39
C ASP A 4 14.15 -10.55 24.09
N ALA A 5 13.06 -10.92 23.40
CA ALA A 5 11.96 -10.02 23.09
C ALA A 5 10.62 -10.74 22.86
N ILE A 6 9.53 -9.97 23.02
CA ILE A 6 8.19 -10.34 22.56
C ILE A 6 7.81 -9.45 21.37
N ILE A 7 7.37 -10.07 20.28
CA ILE A 7 6.91 -9.40 19.06
C ILE A 7 5.40 -9.49 18.98
N ILE A 8 4.74 -8.36 18.75
CA ILE A 8 3.28 -8.26 18.68
C ILE A 8 2.87 -8.12 17.22
N GLY A 9 2.25 -9.17 16.68
CA GLY A 9 1.82 -9.30 15.29
C GLY A 9 2.75 -10.19 14.47
N ALA A 10 2.21 -11.28 13.90
CA ALA A 10 2.90 -12.16 12.96
C ALA A 10 2.62 -11.75 11.50
N GLY A 11 2.66 -10.44 11.23
CA GLY A 11 2.66 -9.88 9.89
C GLY A 11 4.06 -9.85 9.28
N ALA A 12 4.21 -9.19 8.13
CA ALA A 12 5.48 -9.09 7.41
C ALA A 12 6.66 -8.64 8.29
N CYS A 13 6.51 -7.50 8.98
CA CYS A 13 7.56 -6.97 9.85
C CYS A 13 7.87 -7.90 11.03
N GLY A 14 6.85 -8.47 11.68
CA GLY A 14 7.06 -9.32 12.85
C GLY A 14 7.70 -10.66 12.49
N LEU A 15 7.29 -11.27 11.37
CA LEU A 15 7.89 -12.51 10.85
C LEU A 15 9.35 -12.30 10.43
N MET A 16 9.64 -11.20 9.73
CA MET A 16 11.02 -10.86 9.37
C MET A 16 11.88 -10.63 10.61
N CYS A 17 11.37 -9.87 11.59
CA CYS A 17 12.08 -9.64 12.85
C CYS A 17 12.36 -10.96 13.59
N ALA A 18 11.40 -11.90 13.63
CA ALA A 18 11.58 -13.18 14.30
C ALA A 18 12.63 -14.07 13.62
N VAL A 19 12.59 -14.15 12.28
CA VAL A 19 13.59 -14.90 11.50
C VAL A 19 14.99 -14.31 11.69
N GLN A 20 15.13 -12.99 11.58
CA GLN A 20 16.43 -12.33 11.70
C GLN A 20 16.97 -12.42 13.14
N ALA A 21 16.11 -12.37 14.15
CA ALA A 21 16.50 -12.63 15.55
C ALA A 21 17.04 -14.06 15.71
N GLY A 22 16.39 -15.04 15.09
CA GLY A 22 16.86 -16.43 15.06
C GLY A 22 18.26 -16.58 14.47
N PHE A 23 18.56 -15.90 13.35
CA PHE A 23 19.92 -15.92 12.76
C PHE A 23 20.99 -15.31 13.67
N LEU A 24 20.60 -14.41 14.57
CA LEU A 24 21.48 -13.83 15.59
C LEU A 24 21.59 -14.68 16.86
N GLY A 25 20.96 -15.87 16.90
CA GLY A 25 20.92 -16.73 18.07
C GLY A 25 20.02 -16.23 19.21
N LYS A 26 19.17 -15.23 18.94
CA LYS A 26 18.21 -14.66 19.90
C LYS A 26 16.96 -15.54 19.99
N LYS A 27 16.27 -15.49 21.12
CA LYS A 27 14.99 -16.18 21.33
C LYS A 27 13.85 -15.18 21.48
N VAL A 28 12.87 -15.26 20.60
CA VAL A 28 11.68 -14.40 20.61
C VAL A 28 10.38 -15.21 20.61
N ILE A 29 9.33 -14.58 21.11
CA ILE A 29 7.94 -15.07 21.00
C ILE A 29 7.14 -14.07 20.18
N VAL A 30 6.47 -14.54 19.14
CA VAL A 30 5.53 -13.75 18.33
C VAL A 30 4.10 -14.03 18.80
N LEU A 31 3.38 -12.99 19.24
CA LEU A 31 1.96 -13.07 19.60
C LEU A 31 1.11 -12.60 18.41
N GLU A 32 0.25 -13.48 17.91
CA GLU A 32 -0.64 -13.21 16.78
C GLU A 32 -2.10 -13.42 17.18
N LYS A 33 -2.93 -12.41 16.92
CA LYS A 33 -4.36 -12.44 17.23
C LYS A 33 -5.11 -13.46 16.38
N ASN A 34 -4.75 -13.57 15.10
CA ASN A 34 -5.42 -14.46 14.15
C ASN A 34 -5.09 -15.93 14.43
N THR A 35 -5.86 -16.82 13.80
CA THR A 35 -5.63 -18.27 13.86
C THR A 35 -4.38 -18.73 13.10
N LYS A 36 -3.85 -17.88 12.21
CA LYS A 36 -2.67 -18.13 11.37
C LYS A 36 -1.86 -16.84 11.19
N PRO A 37 -0.53 -16.93 11.03
CA PRO A 37 0.31 -15.77 10.72
C PRO A 37 0.12 -15.31 9.26
N GLY A 38 0.61 -14.11 8.96
CA GLY A 38 0.75 -13.63 7.58
C GLY A 38 -0.56 -13.31 6.86
N ALA A 39 -1.66 -13.06 7.58
CA ALA A 39 -2.99 -12.84 7.00
C ALA A 39 -3.03 -11.83 5.84
N LYS A 40 -2.34 -10.67 5.98
CA LYS A 40 -2.22 -9.67 4.90
C LYS A 40 -1.31 -10.13 3.75
N ILE A 41 -0.23 -10.87 4.04
CA ILE A 41 0.64 -11.45 3.00
C ILE A 41 -0.20 -12.36 2.10
N LEU A 42 -0.99 -13.26 2.69
CA LEU A 42 -1.79 -14.27 1.99
C LEU A 42 -2.80 -13.70 0.97
N ILE A 43 -3.30 -12.48 1.20
CA ILE A 43 -4.28 -11.84 0.30
C ILE A 43 -3.64 -10.79 -0.63
N SER A 44 -2.39 -10.40 -0.36
CA SER A 44 -1.72 -9.35 -1.12
C SER A 44 -1.43 -9.76 -2.56
N GLY A 45 -1.43 -8.79 -3.48
CA GLY A 45 -1.15 -9.04 -4.89
C GLY A 45 -2.08 -10.08 -5.52
N GLY A 46 -3.35 -10.13 -5.09
CA GLY A 46 -4.30 -11.16 -5.53
C GLY A 46 -3.94 -12.58 -5.07
N GLY A 47 -3.25 -12.71 -3.93
CA GLY A 47 -2.77 -14.00 -3.40
C GLY A 47 -1.43 -14.46 -3.97
N ARG A 48 -0.80 -13.66 -4.85
CA ARG A 48 0.56 -13.93 -5.35
C ARG A 48 1.65 -13.35 -4.47
N CYS A 49 1.35 -12.32 -3.67
CA CYS A 49 2.31 -11.48 -2.94
C CYS A 49 3.23 -10.67 -3.85
N ASN A 50 3.00 -9.35 -3.94
CA ASN A 50 3.96 -8.43 -4.54
C ASN A 50 5.00 -8.09 -3.46
N PHE A 51 6.05 -8.90 -3.32
CA PHE A 51 6.85 -8.93 -2.10
C PHE A 51 7.88 -7.79 -2.01
N THR A 52 8.26 -7.17 -3.12
CA THR A 52 9.10 -5.96 -3.14
C THR A 52 8.99 -5.24 -4.49
N ASN A 53 9.64 -4.09 -4.62
CA ASN A 53 9.81 -3.38 -5.88
C ASN A 53 11.30 -3.17 -6.16
N GLN A 54 11.76 -3.52 -7.36
CA GLN A 54 13.15 -3.34 -7.80
C GLN A 54 13.62 -1.88 -7.72
N TRP A 55 12.69 -0.93 -7.79
CA TRP A 55 12.97 0.51 -7.78
C TRP A 55 12.61 1.17 -6.45
N ALA A 56 12.46 0.40 -5.38
CA ALA A 56 12.16 0.98 -4.07
C ALA A 56 13.33 1.83 -3.55
N THR A 57 13.09 3.13 -3.50
CA THR A 57 13.91 4.11 -2.78
C THR A 57 13.04 4.82 -1.75
N THR A 58 13.62 5.73 -0.96
CA THR A 58 12.84 6.51 0.00
C THR A 58 11.84 7.48 -0.65
N GLU A 59 11.96 7.76 -1.95
CA GLU A 59 11.09 8.69 -2.67
C GLU A 59 9.67 8.16 -2.90
N GLN A 60 9.50 6.82 -2.89
CA GLN A 60 8.20 6.17 -3.07
C GLN A 60 7.44 5.98 -1.74
N PHE A 61 7.81 6.74 -0.71
CA PHE A 61 7.20 6.67 0.62
C PHE A 61 6.73 8.03 1.09
N ILE A 62 5.54 8.06 1.66
CA ILE A 62 4.92 9.20 2.30
C ILE A 62 5.22 9.10 3.80
N SER A 63 5.81 10.15 4.36
CA SER A 63 6.04 10.33 5.80
C SER A 63 6.17 11.81 6.11
N ALA A 64 5.75 12.23 7.30
CA ALA A 64 6.05 13.57 7.82
C ALA A 64 7.57 13.79 8.01
N ASN A 65 8.37 12.72 8.06
CA ASN A 65 9.83 12.76 8.07
C ASN A 65 10.42 12.03 6.85
N PRO A 66 10.66 12.72 5.72
CA PRO A 66 11.16 12.11 4.48
C PRO A 66 12.55 11.44 4.59
N HIS A 67 13.31 11.70 5.66
CA HIS A 67 14.64 11.13 5.84
C HIS A 67 14.66 9.90 6.74
N PHE A 68 13.54 9.56 7.38
CA PHE A 68 13.47 8.51 8.38
C PHE A 68 13.90 7.14 7.85
N LEU A 69 13.43 6.76 6.66
CA LEU A 69 13.66 5.43 6.09
C LEU A 69 15.09 5.19 5.58
N LYS A 70 15.87 6.26 5.35
CA LYS A 70 17.20 6.17 4.70
C LYS A 70 18.12 5.16 5.40
N SER A 71 18.13 5.20 6.73
CA SER A 71 18.99 4.28 7.51
C SER A 71 18.52 2.83 7.41
N SER A 72 17.22 2.57 7.37
CA SER A 72 16.70 1.21 7.25
C SER A 72 16.99 0.63 5.86
N PHE A 73 16.85 1.43 4.81
CA PHE A 73 17.08 0.98 3.43
C PHE A 73 18.56 0.76 3.12
N ASN A 74 19.46 1.44 3.84
CA ASN A 74 20.91 1.18 3.76
C ASN A 74 21.33 -0.09 4.53
N GLN A 75 20.56 -0.50 5.54
CA GLN A 75 20.83 -1.70 6.35
C GLN A 75 20.23 -2.96 5.75
N TRP A 76 19.08 -2.82 5.07
CA TRP A 76 18.39 -3.88 4.37
C TRP A 76 17.85 -3.35 3.05
N THR A 77 18.58 -3.65 1.98
CA THR A 77 18.31 -3.15 0.64
C THR A 77 17.22 -3.97 -0.05
N VAL A 78 16.83 -3.52 -1.24
CA VAL A 78 15.98 -4.31 -2.14
C VAL A 78 16.69 -5.58 -2.58
N GLU A 79 17.99 -5.50 -2.87
CA GLU A 79 18.82 -6.64 -3.26
C GLU A 79 18.90 -7.68 -2.13
N ASP A 80 19.07 -7.26 -0.88
CA ASP A 80 19.02 -8.16 0.28
C ASP A 80 17.68 -8.90 0.39
N THR A 81 16.58 -8.22 0.06
CA THR A 81 15.24 -8.83 0.05
C THR A 81 15.12 -9.89 -1.04
N ILE A 82 15.60 -9.59 -2.25
CA ILE A 82 15.60 -10.53 -3.38
C ILE A 82 16.46 -11.74 -3.02
N ASN A 83 17.69 -11.52 -2.56
CA ASN A 83 18.64 -12.57 -2.18
C ASN A 83 18.08 -13.46 -1.05
N PHE A 84 17.42 -12.86 -0.05
CA PHE A 84 16.77 -13.62 1.03
C PHE A 84 15.72 -14.59 0.47
N PHE A 85 14.80 -14.10 -0.36
CA PHE A 85 13.74 -14.94 -0.93
C PHE A 85 14.29 -15.99 -1.88
N GLU A 86 15.26 -15.65 -2.73
CA GLU A 86 15.90 -16.61 -3.65
C GLU A 86 16.63 -17.72 -2.90
N THR A 87 17.33 -17.39 -1.81
CA THR A 87 17.99 -18.37 -0.93
C THR A 87 16.99 -19.42 -0.41
N TYR A 88 15.74 -19.02 -0.17
CA TYR A 88 14.67 -19.89 0.30
C TYR A 88 13.70 -20.33 -0.80
N GLY A 89 14.15 -20.31 -2.06
CA GLY A 89 13.45 -20.92 -3.20
C GLY A 89 12.29 -20.09 -3.76
N ILE A 90 12.23 -18.80 -3.45
CA ILE A 90 11.29 -17.85 -4.04
C ILE A 90 12.03 -16.95 -5.01
N VAL A 91 11.99 -17.31 -6.29
CA VAL A 91 12.52 -16.49 -7.39
C VAL A 91 11.48 -15.46 -7.81
N GLY A 92 11.91 -14.20 -7.89
CA GLY A 92 11.06 -13.08 -8.29
C GLY A 92 10.95 -12.94 -9.81
N LYS A 93 9.74 -12.68 -10.29
CA LYS A 93 9.45 -12.26 -11.66
C LYS A 93 8.83 -10.88 -11.67
N GLU A 94 9.40 -9.99 -12.46
CA GLU A 94 8.81 -8.67 -12.68
C GLU A 94 7.50 -8.79 -13.44
N LYS A 95 6.46 -8.11 -12.95
CA LYS A 95 5.20 -7.95 -13.67
C LYS A 95 5.22 -6.69 -14.54
N THR A 96 5.21 -5.53 -13.88
CA THR A 96 5.32 -4.20 -14.47
C THR A 96 5.87 -3.26 -13.42
N LEU A 97 6.47 -2.14 -13.84
CA LEU A 97 6.90 -1.07 -12.95
C LEU A 97 7.76 -1.55 -11.76
N GLY A 98 8.68 -2.49 -12.01
CA GLY A 98 9.59 -3.03 -10.99
C GLY A 98 8.93 -3.96 -9.95
N GLN A 99 7.61 -4.23 -10.05
CA GLN A 99 6.88 -5.06 -9.10
C GLN A 99 7.35 -6.52 -9.17
N LEU A 100 7.82 -7.07 -8.05
CA LEU A 100 8.27 -8.45 -7.97
C LEU A 100 7.24 -9.36 -7.31
N PHE A 101 6.85 -10.39 -8.06
CA PHE A 101 5.99 -11.48 -7.58
C PHE A 101 6.76 -12.79 -7.67
N PRO A 102 6.47 -13.80 -6.82
CA PRO A 102 7.06 -15.12 -6.99
C PRO A 102 6.70 -15.68 -8.37
N GLU A 103 7.64 -16.28 -9.10
CA GLU A 103 7.41 -16.79 -10.46
C GLU A 103 6.45 -18.00 -10.46
N ASP A 104 6.87 -19.08 -9.79
CA ASP A 104 6.15 -20.36 -9.72
C ASP A 104 5.54 -20.65 -8.34
N LYS A 105 5.56 -19.65 -7.47
CA LYS A 105 5.08 -19.72 -6.08
C LYS A 105 3.97 -18.69 -5.84
N ASN A 106 3.42 -18.65 -4.63
CA ASN A 106 2.37 -17.72 -4.25
C ASN A 106 2.56 -17.19 -2.82
N ALA A 107 1.62 -16.38 -2.35
CA ALA A 107 1.70 -15.77 -1.03
C ALA A 107 1.77 -16.77 0.14
N LYS A 108 1.22 -17.99 -0.02
CA LYS A 108 1.33 -19.04 1.00
C LYS A 108 2.77 -19.51 1.14
N ASP A 109 3.48 -19.70 0.02
CA ASP A 109 4.89 -20.09 0.04
C ASP A 109 5.75 -19.00 0.72
N VAL A 110 5.44 -17.72 0.49
CA VAL A 110 6.11 -16.60 1.18
C VAL A 110 5.95 -16.72 2.70
N VAL A 111 4.72 -16.96 3.20
CA VAL A 111 4.48 -17.16 4.63
C VAL A 111 5.18 -18.42 5.13
N GLU A 112 5.17 -19.49 4.34
CA GLU A 112 5.78 -20.77 4.69
C GLU A 112 7.30 -20.64 4.89
N VAL A 113 8.00 -19.86 4.07
CA VAL A 113 9.43 -19.54 4.27
C VAL A 113 9.67 -19.01 5.68
N PHE A 114 8.94 -17.95 6.10
CA PHE A 114 9.11 -17.38 7.44
C PHE A 114 8.74 -18.36 8.55
N THR A 115 7.61 -19.06 8.43
CA THR A 115 7.17 -19.99 9.50
C THR A 115 8.09 -21.21 9.64
N SER A 116 8.67 -21.68 8.53
CA SER A 116 9.61 -22.80 8.52
C SER A 116 10.93 -22.40 9.16
N LEU A 117 11.45 -21.22 8.82
CA LEU A 117 12.67 -20.66 9.42
C LEU A 117 12.49 -20.40 10.92
N CYS A 118 11.38 -19.80 11.32
CA CYS A 118 11.05 -19.64 12.74
C CYS A 118 11.06 -20.99 13.47
N LYS A 119 10.44 -22.02 12.89
CA LYS A 119 10.41 -23.37 13.49
C LYS A 119 11.81 -23.99 13.58
N GLU A 120 12.62 -23.89 12.54
CA GLU A 120 14.00 -24.41 12.50
C GLU A 120 14.88 -23.77 13.58
N MET A 121 14.72 -22.47 13.80
CA MET A 121 15.45 -21.71 14.82
C MET A 121 14.76 -21.70 16.19
N GLU A 122 13.72 -22.51 16.36
CA GLU A 122 12.90 -22.64 17.56
C GLU A 122 12.37 -21.30 18.09
N GLN A 123 11.98 -20.41 17.18
CA GLN A 123 11.21 -19.20 17.48
C GLN A 123 9.74 -19.58 17.63
N GLU A 124 9.08 -19.08 18.67
CA GLU A 124 7.69 -19.44 18.94
C GLU A 124 6.73 -18.44 18.29
N ILE A 125 5.71 -18.94 17.58
CA ILE A 125 4.60 -18.13 17.05
C ILE A 125 3.30 -18.62 17.69
N TRP A 126 2.71 -17.80 18.54
CA TRP A 126 1.47 -18.12 19.24
C TRP A 126 0.29 -17.40 18.58
N CYS A 127 -0.47 -18.16 17.82
CA CYS A 127 -1.72 -17.72 17.22
C CYS A 127 -2.86 -17.74 18.25
N ASN A 128 -3.95 -17.01 17.97
CA ASN A 128 -5.06 -16.79 18.89
C ASN A 128 -4.65 -16.12 20.21
N ALA A 129 -3.57 -15.34 20.18
CA ALA A 129 -3.03 -14.58 21.30
C ALA A 129 -3.28 -13.09 21.06
N ASP A 130 -4.41 -12.58 21.55
CA ASP A 130 -4.81 -11.18 21.36
C ASP A 130 -4.22 -10.30 22.47
N VAL A 131 -3.17 -9.54 22.14
CA VAL A 131 -2.53 -8.62 23.09
C VAL A 131 -3.49 -7.50 23.48
N LYS A 132 -3.71 -7.35 24.79
CA LYS A 132 -4.62 -6.38 25.37
C LYS A 132 -3.90 -5.17 25.91
N ASP A 133 -2.75 -5.38 26.55
CA ASP A 133 -1.96 -4.31 27.14
C ASP A 133 -0.49 -4.68 27.27
N ILE A 134 0.36 -3.67 27.46
CA ILE A 134 1.77 -3.80 27.76
C ILE A 134 2.09 -2.85 28.91
N GLU A 135 2.41 -3.41 30.07
CA GLU A 135 2.76 -2.64 31.26
C GLU A 135 4.28 -2.51 31.37
N GLN A 136 4.77 -1.30 31.65
CA GLN A 136 6.18 -1.06 31.96
C GLN A 136 6.47 -1.48 33.40
N THR A 137 7.63 -2.10 33.61
CA THR A 137 8.13 -2.57 34.92
C THR A 137 9.57 -2.12 35.09
N ASP A 138 10.12 -2.21 36.31
CA ASP A 138 11.52 -1.85 36.59
C ASP A 138 12.54 -2.63 35.74
N LYS A 139 12.16 -3.80 35.20
CA LYS A 139 13.04 -4.71 34.44
C LYS A 139 12.67 -4.85 32.97
N GLY A 140 11.72 -4.06 32.46
CA GLY A 140 11.22 -4.17 31.09
C GLY A 140 9.70 -4.09 31.05
N PHE A 141 9.06 -5.11 30.51
CA PHE A 141 7.63 -5.11 30.20
C PHE A 141 6.93 -6.36 30.69
N THR A 142 5.65 -6.24 31.02
CA THR A 142 4.70 -7.35 31.13
C THR A 142 3.67 -7.21 30.02
N VAL A 143 3.64 -8.17 29.10
CA VAL A 143 2.69 -8.22 27.99
C VAL A 143 1.48 -9.03 28.41
N ILE A 144 0.31 -8.41 28.39
CA ILE A 144 -0.97 -9.02 28.76
C ILE A 144 -1.73 -9.38 27.50
N TYR A 145 -2.15 -10.64 27.37
CA TYR A 145 -2.83 -11.14 26.17
C TYR A 145 -3.93 -12.14 26.52
N ALA A 146 -4.92 -12.26 25.63
CA ALA A 146 -6.04 -13.17 25.77
C ALA A 146 -5.90 -14.38 24.85
N VAL A 147 -6.24 -15.57 25.37
CA VAL A 147 -6.42 -16.81 24.59
C VAL A 147 -7.83 -17.32 24.89
N GLY A 148 -8.77 -17.08 23.98
CA GLY A 148 -10.20 -17.20 24.29
C GLY A 148 -10.57 -16.25 25.43
N ASP A 149 -11.27 -16.75 26.44
CA ASP A 149 -11.67 -15.96 27.63
C ASP A 149 -10.59 -15.86 28.72
N LYS A 150 -9.43 -16.50 28.52
CA LYS A 150 -8.36 -16.54 29.52
C LYS A 150 -7.35 -15.43 29.26
N ILE A 151 -7.14 -14.58 30.28
CA ILE A 151 -6.06 -13.59 30.30
C ILE A 151 -4.78 -14.27 30.80
N LYS A 152 -3.68 -14.01 30.09
CA LYS A 152 -2.32 -14.46 30.40
C LYS A 152 -1.36 -13.28 30.35
N SER A 153 -0.20 -13.43 30.97
CA SER A 153 0.87 -12.44 30.92
C SER A 153 2.23 -13.08 30.81
N ILE A 154 3.17 -12.39 30.16
CA ILE A 154 4.59 -12.77 30.06
C ILE A 154 5.46 -11.53 30.17
N SER A 155 6.56 -11.64 30.90
CA SER A 155 7.52 -10.56 31.06
C SER A 155 8.72 -10.72 30.15
N THR A 156 9.27 -9.59 29.68
CA THR A 156 10.47 -9.54 28.85
C THR A 156 11.16 -8.18 29.00
N SER A 157 12.44 -8.08 28.64
CA SER A 157 13.15 -6.80 28.64
C SER A 157 12.82 -5.91 27.43
N LYS A 158 12.37 -6.51 26.31
CA LYS A 158 12.12 -5.80 25.05
C LYS A 158 10.81 -6.21 24.40
N VAL A 159 10.10 -5.24 23.83
CA VAL A 159 8.85 -5.48 23.09
C VAL A 159 8.91 -4.81 21.73
N VAL A 160 8.49 -5.55 20.71
CA VAL A 160 8.35 -5.06 19.33
C VAL A 160 6.88 -4.97 18.98
N ILE A 161 6.39 -3.78 18.65
CA ILE A 161 5.03 -3.57 18.16
C ILE A 161 5.07 -3.56 16.62
N ALA A 162 4.61 -4.66 16.03
CA ALA A 162 4.53 -4.90 14.58
C ALA A 162 3.10 -5.28 14.14
N SER A 163 2.09 -4.73 14.83
CA SER A 163 0.68 -5.13 14.69
C SER A 163 -0.04 -4.54 13.47
N GLY A 164 0.68 -3.78 12.63
CA GLY A 164 0.18 -3.22 11.38
C GLY A 164 -0.72 -1.99 11.55
N GLY A 165 -1.43 -1.63 10.49
CA GLY A 165 -2.37 -0.51 10.45
C GLY A 165 -3.84 -0.92 10.54
N LEU A 166 -4.72 0.05 10.32
CA LEU A 166 -6.18 -0.09 10.35
C LEU A 166 -6.87 -0.83 9.17
N PRO A 167 -6.28 -0.96 7.96
CA PRO A 167 -6.98 -1.54 6.82
C PRO A 167 -7.30 -3.02 6.97
N ILE A 168 -8.47 -3.38 6.43
CA ILE A 168 -9.08 -4.71 6.40
C ILE A 168 -9.31 -5.27 7.83
N PRO A 169 -10.14 -4.63 8.69
CA PRO A 169 -10.41 -5.09 10.05
C PRO A 169 -10.91 -6.54 10.14
N LYS A 170 -11.64 -7.00 9.12
CA LYS A 170 -12.13 -8.39 9.01
C LYS A 170 -10.99 -9.43 8.97
N MET A 171 -9.76 -9.01 8.65
CA MET A 171 -8.55 -9.85 8.65
C MET A 171 -7.71 -9.70 9.93
N GLY A 172 -8.29 -9.15 10.98
CA GLY A 172 -7.65 -9.03 12.30
C GLY A 172 -6.84 -7.74 12.51
N ALA A 173 -6.88 -6.80 11.56
CA ALA A 173 -6.31 -5.46 11.75
C ALA A 173 -6.97 -4.76 12.96
N THR A 174 -6.16 -4.08 13.78
CA THR A 174 -6.62 -3.36 14.97
C THR A 174 -5.86 -2.05 15.11
N ASP A 175 -6.38 -1.17 15.96
CA ASP A 175 -5.75 0.08 16.35
C ASP A 175 -4.77 -0.07 17.53
N PHE A 176 -4.33 -1.29 17.88
CA PHE A 176 -3.54 -1.57 19.09
C PHE A 176 -2.30 -0.68 19.21
N ALA A 177 -1.48 -0.61 18.16
CA ALA A 177 -0.26 0.21 18.18
C ALA A 177 -0.57 1.69 18.41
N LEU A 178 -1.64 2.20 17.78
CA LEU A 178 -2.07 3.59 17.89
C LEU A 178 -2.61 3.90 19.29
N ARG A 179 -3.44 3.02 19.87
CA ARG A 179 -3.93 3.17 21.25
C ARG A 179 -2.78 3.12 22.24
N PHE A 180 -1.89 2.14 22.10
CA PHE A 180 -0.72 2.02 22.96
C PHE A 180 0.14 3.30 22.90
N ALA A 181 0.45 3.78 21.70
CA ALA A 181 1.23 4.99 21.49
C ALA A 181 0.59 6.23 22.14
N ARG A 182 -0.73 6.45 21.95
CA ARG A 182 -1.45 7.58 22.59
C ARG A 182 -1.40 7.49 24.11
N ASN A 183 -1.69 6.32 24.67
CA ASN A 183 -1.72 6.10 26.12
C ASN A 183 -0.35 6.32 26.77
N ASN A 184 0.73 6.15 25.99
CA ASN A 184 2.10 6.34 26.44
C ASN A 184 2.72 7.69 25.98
N GLY A 185 1.89 8.64 25.54
CA GLY A 185 2.34 10.01 25.22
C GLY A 185 3.23 10.12 23.98
N LEU A 186 3.13 9.17 23.04
CA LEU A 186 3.76 9.27 21.72
C LEU A 186 2.83 10.02 20.76
N LYS A 187 3.41 10.86 19.91
CA LYS A 187 2.67 11.54 18.85
C LYS A 187 2.24 10.57 17.76
N ILE A 188 1.08 10.86 17.18
CA ILE A 188 0.52 10.13 16.04
C ILE A 188 0.19 11.14 14.95
N ILE A 189 0.72 10.89 13.76
CA ILE A 189 0.34 11.59 12.54
C ILE A 189 -1.04 11.11 12.12
N GLU A 190 -1.92 12.04 11.76
CA GLU A 190 -3.31 11.76 11.44
C GLU A 190 -3.45 10.64 10.41
N THR A 191 -4.23 9.62 10.78
CA THR A 191 -4.37 8.41 9.98
C THR A 191 -5.47 8.56 8.93
N ALA A 192 -5.21 8.12 7.70
CA ALA A 192 -6.23 8.06 6.65
C ALA A 192 -6.14 6.75 5.85
N PRO A 193 -7.24 6.28 5.26
CA PRO A 193 -7.22 5.24 4.22
C PRO A 193 -6.33 5.69 3.05
N ALA A 194 -5.46 4.80 2.55
CA ALA A 194 -4.58 5.05 1.42
C ALA A 194 -4.50 3.80 0.54
N LEU A 195 -4.11 3.98 -0.73
CA LEU A 195 -4.28 2.95 -1.76
C LEU A 195 -5.71 2.41 -1.74
N VAL A 196 -6.66 3.34 -1.83
CA VAL A 196 -8.09 3.11 -1.63
C VAL A 196 -8.88 3.63 -2.82
N PRO A 197 -9.92 2.91 -3.26
CA PRO A 197 -10.77 3.45 -4.32
C PRO A 197 -11.55 4.69 -3.88
N LEU A 198 -11.89 5.54 -4.85
CA LEU A 198 -12.54 6.82 -4.63
C LEU A 198 -13.98 6.81 -5.16
N THR A 199 -14.90 7.42 -4.41
CA THR A 199 -16.34 7.40 -4.71
C THR A 199 -16.76 8.65 -5.49
N ILE A 200 -17.69 8.47 -6.43
CA ILE A 200 -18.36 9.56 -7.13
C ILE A 200 -19.84 9.50 -6.77
N THR A 201 -20.45 10.65 -6.47
CA THR A 201 -21.87 10.76 -6.10
C THR A 201 -22.52 11.97 -6.77
N GLY A 202 -23.85 12.01 -6.79
CA GLY A 202 -24.60 13.18 -7.25
C GLY A 202 -24.69 13.24 -8.77
N LYS A 203 -24.58 14.44 -9.36
CA LYS A 203 -24.92 14.66 -10.79
C LYS A 203 -24.09 13.85 -11.80
N ASP A 204 -22.92 13.39 -11.40
CA ASP A 204 -22.02 12.64 -12.28
C ASP A 204 -22.07 11.12 -12.03
N GLU A 205 -22.74 10.67 -10.96
CA GLU A 205 -22.81 9.27 -10.53
C GLU A 205 -23.23 8.32 -11.65
N ASP A 206 -24.33 8.62 -12.34
CA ASP A 206 -24.85 7.78 -13.43
C ASP A 206 -23.84 7.62 -14.57
N TRP A 207 -23.04 8.66 -14.85
CA TRP A 207 -22.05 8.61 -15.93
C TRP A 207 -20.87 7.69 -15.61
N TYR A 208 -20.41 7.66 -14.35
CA TYR A 208 -19.38 6.71 -13.91
C TYR A 208 -19.95 5.29 -13.75
N ALA A 209 -21.17 5.17 -13.20
CA ALA A 209 -21.80 3.88 -12.94
C ALA A 209 -22.07 3.10 -14.24
N GLN A 210 -22.54 3.78 -15.29
CA GLN A 210 -22.73 3.14 -16.59
C GLN A 210 -21.42 2.60 -17.16
N LEU A 211 -20.26 3.19 -16.83
CA LEU A 211 -18.94 2.75 -17.28
C LEU A 211 -18.36 1.59 -16.47
N SER A 212 -19.05 1.10 -15.44
CA SER A 212 -18.57 0.00 -14.60
C SER A 212 -17.99 -1.17 -15.40
N GLY A 213 -16.78 -1.59 -15.02
CA GLY A 213 -15.99 -2.63 -15.67
C GLY A 213 -15.08 -2.15 -16.79
N ASN A 214 -15.17 -0.88 -17.21
CA ASN A 214 -14.28 -0.31 -18.21
C ASN A 214 -12.93 0.11 -17.58
N SER A 215 -11.83 -0.10 -18.31
CA SER A 215 -10.47 0.25 -17.91
C SER A 215 -9.83 1.16 -18.94
N VAL A 216 -9.10 2.19 -18.51
CA VAL A 216 -8.41 3.14 -19.37
C VAL A 216 -7.02 3.38 -18.82
N PHE A 217 -5.98 3.17 -19.64
CA PHE A 217 -4.62 3.60 -19.29
C PHE A 217 -4.51 5.12 -19.41
N CYS A 218 -4.08 5.79 -18.35
CA CYS A 218 -4.04 7.24 -18.28
C CYS A 218 -2.99 7.73 -17.29
N GLU A 219 -2.70 9.02 -17.31
CA GLU A 219 -2.01 9.68 -16.21
C GLU A 219 -3.05 10.30 -15.26
N VAL A 220 -2.94 10.02 -13.97
CA VAL A 220 -3.74 10.67 -12.93
C VAL A 220 -2.83 11.54 -12.08
N SER A 221 -3.15 12.83 -11.95
CA SER A 221 -2.26 13.81 -11.33
C SER A 221 -2.97 14.84 -10.45
N ASN A 222 -2.26 15.37 -9.46
CA ASN A 222 -2.60 16.58 -8.72
C ASN A 222 -1.37 17.51 -8.68
N ASP A 223 -1.43 18.58 -7.89
CA ASP A 223 -0.34 19.55 -7.78
C ASP A 223 0.96 18.97 -7.16
N GLU A 224 0.88 17.80 -6.51
CA GLU A 224 2.00 17.17 -5.82
C GLU A 224 2.66 16.06 -6.64
N ILE A 225 1.88 15.28 -7.41
CA ILE A 225 2.36 14.05 -8.04
C ILE A 225 1.49 13.59 -9.22
N SER A 226 2.06 12.76 -10.11
CA SER A 226 1.33 12.04 -11.15
C SER A 226 1.67 10.54 -11.19
N PHE A 227 0.72 9.74 -11.68
CA PHE A 227 0.85 8.30 -11.85
C PHE A 227 0.25 7.84 -13.19
N GLU A 228 1.05 7.18 -14.01
CA GLU A 228 0.60 6.53 -15.25
C GLU A 228 0.23 5.06 -15.01
N GLU A 229 -1.07 4.76 -15.05
CA GLU A 229 -1.58 3.40 -15.09
C GLU A 229 -3.06 3.37 -15.48
N ASN A 230 -3.62 2.18 -15.55
CA ASN A 230 -5.04 1.93 -15.66
C ASN A 230 -5.83 2.49 -14.49
N ILE A 231 -6.89 3.21 -14.83
CA ILE A 231 -8.06 3.43 -13.97
C ILE A 231 -9.11 2.38 -14.29
N LEU A 232 -9.94 2.05 -13.30
CA LEU A 232 -11.08 1.14 -13.43
C LEU A 232 -12.35 1.88 -13.01
N PHE A 233 -13.31 1.97 -13.92
CA PHE A 233 -14.64 2.47 -13.61
C PHE A 233 -15.44 1.39 -12.85
N THR A 234 -16.17 1.82 -11.82
CA THR A 234 -17.00 0.95 -10.98
C THR A 234 -18.38 1.57 -10.79
N HIS A 235 -19.34 0.76 -10.33
CA HIS A 235 -20.71 1.21 -10.06
C HIS A 235 -20.82 2.32 -9.00
N TRP A 236 -19.78 2.63 -8.22
CA TRP A 236 -19.77 3.69 -7.20
C TRP A 236 -18.67 4.74 -7.39
N GLY A 237 -17.89 4.67 -8.47
CA GLY A 237 -16.78 5.61 -8.71
C GLY A 237 -15.58 4.96 -9.39
N LEU A 238 -14.38 5.26 -8.89
CA LEU A 238 -13.12 4.97 -9.54
C LEU A 238 -12.20 4.08 -8.68
N SER A 239 -11.52 3.16 -9.34
CA SER A 239 -10.53 2.23 -8.78
C SER A 239 -9.39 2.05 -9.80
N GLY A 240 -8.60 0.99 -9.66
CA GLY A 240 -7.47 0.70 -10.53
C GLY A 240 -6.17 1.35 -10.04
N PRO A 241 -5.00 0.84 -10.45
CA PRO A 241 -3.73 1.23 -9.86
C PRO A 241 -3.47 2.73 -9.81
N ALA A 242 -3.79 3.49 -10.86
CA ALA A 242 -3.58 4.95 -10.86
C ALA A 242 -4.44 5.67 -9.80
N ILE A 243 -5.70 5.23 -9.60
CA ILE A 243 -6.57 5.79 -8.54
C ILE A 243 -6.10 5.39 -7.16
N LEU A 244 -5.68 4.13 -6.98
CA LEU A 244 -5.13 3.69 -5.70
C LEU A 244 -3.89 4.53 -5.36
N GLN A 245 -2.97 4.75 -6.30
CA GLN A 245 -1.80 5.60 -6.07
C GLN A 245 -2.18 7.03 -5.68
N ILE A 246 -2.99 7.74 -6.49
CA ILE A 246 -3.34 9.14 -6.23
C ILE A 246 -4.15 9.31 -4.93
N SER A 247 -4.91 8.28 -4.51
CA SER A 247 -5.69 8.33 -3.27
C SER A 247 -4.84 8.61 -2.03
N SER A 248 -3.56 8.22 -2.06
CA SER A 248 -2.60 8.45 -0.97
C SER A 248 -2.16 9.92 -0.86
N TYR A 249 -2.32 10.69 -1.94
CA TYR A 249 -1.98 12.11 -2.03
C TYR A 249 -3.21 13.01 -2.02
N TRP A 250 -4.38 12.48 -2.36
CA TRP A 250 -5.65 13.19 -2.32
C TRP A 250 -6.17 13.45 -0.89
N ARG A 251 -6.88 14.56 -0.70
CA ARG A 251 -7.69 14.88 0.48
C ARG A 251 -9.13 15.20 0.09
N ARG A 252 -10.06 14.99 1.03
CA ARG A 252 -11.48 15.31 0.81
C ARG A 252 -11.67 16.76 0.39
N GLY A 253 -12.40 16.95 -0.71
CA GLY A 253 -12.66 18.27 -1.29
C GLY A 253 -11.73 18.65 -2.43
N GLU A 254 -10.61 17.96 -2.60
CA GLU A 254 -9.66 18.18 -3.71
C GLU A 254 -10.15 17.58 -5.03
N VAL A 255 -9.60 18.13 -6.11
CA VAL A 255 -9.80 17.69 -7.49
C VAL A 255 -8.47 17.14 -7.99
N PHE A 256 -8.52 16.07 -8.78
CA PHE A 256 -7.35 15.60 -9.53
C PHE A 256 -7.67 15.63 -11.03
N ASN A 257 -6.63 15.61 -11.84
CA ASN A 257 -6.70 15.55 -13.28
C ASN A 257 -6.52 14.11 -13.77
N ILE A 258 -7.22 13.76 -14.85
CA ILE A 258 -6.95 12.55 -15.63
C ILE A 258 -6.61 12.97 -17.05
N ASN A 259 -5.40 12.66 -17.49
CA ASN A 259 -5.01 12.70 -18.89
C ASN A 259 -5.25 11.31 -19.49
N LEU A 260 -6.37 11.17 -20.20
CA LEU A 260 -6.87 9.92 -20.78
C LEU A 260 -6.03 9.44 -21.98
N LEU A 261 -5.06 10.23 -22.43
CA LEU A 261 -4.15 9.88 -23.52
C LEU A 261 -2.76 10.47 -23.25
N PRO A 262 -2.03 9.97 -22.23
CA PRO A 262 -0.86 10.67 -21.69
C PRO A 262 0.32 10.72 -22.66
N ASN A 263 0.41 9.76 -23.59
CA ASN A 263 1.58 9.55 -24.44
C ASN A 263 1.40 10.11 -25.88
N GLN A 264 0.28 10.76 -26.19
CA GLN A 264 -0.02 11.26 -27.53
C GLN A 264 -0.81 12.57 -27.47
N SER A 265 -0.71 13.40 -28.51
CA SER A 265 -1.52 14.62 -28.65
C SER A 265 -2.78 14.32 -29.44
N ILE A 266 -3.96 14.47 -28.84
CA ILE A 266 -5.23 14.24 -29.57
C ILE A 266 -5.40 15.20 -30.75
N LEU A 267 -4.87 16.42 -30.65
CA LEU A 267 -4.94 17.40 -31.75
C LEU A 267 -4.10 16.97 -32.95
N GLU A 268 -2.90 16.43 -32.72
CA GLU A 268 -2.05 15.90 -33.79
C GLU A 268 -2.71 14.70 -34.47
N LEU A 269 -3.31 13.79 -33.68
CA LEU A 269 -4.04 12.64 -34.20
C LEU A 269 -5.24 13.05 -35.06
N ILE A 270 -5.99 14.08 -34.63
CA ILE A 270 -7.10 14.62 -35.42
C ILE A 270 -6.60 15.26 -36.71
N ASP A 271 -5.51 16.03 -36.67
CA ASP A 271 -4.96 16.67 -37.85
C ASP A 271 -4.40 15.66 -38.86
N ASP A 272 -3.79 14.59 -38.40
CA ASP A 272 -3.31 13.51 -39.27
C ASP A 272 -4.46 12.71 -39.88
N GLU A 273 -5.50 12.39 -39.10
CA GLU A 273 -6.72 11.76 -39.63
C GLU A 273 -7.45 12.69 -40.63
N ARG A 274 -7.41 14.00 -40.41
CA ARG A 274 -7.99 14.98 -41.34
C ARG A 274 -7.29 14.97 -42.70
N LYS A 275 -5.96 14.81 -42.72
CA LYS A 275 -5.16 14.71 -43.94
C LYS A 275 -5.38 13.38 -44.68
N SER A 276 -5.55 12.27 -43.94
CA SER A 276 -5.72 10.94 -44.52
C SER A 276 -7.17 10.70 -44.99
N ASN A 277 -8.15 10.96 -44.13
CA ASN A 277 -9.57 10.77 -44.37
C ASN A 277 -10.42 11.66 -43.46
N GLY A 278 -10.58 12.93 -43.86
CA GLY A 278 -11.37 13.90 -43.10
C GLY A 278 -12.85 13.53 -42.83
N ARG A 279 -13.40 12.52 -43.51
CA ARG A 279 -14.79 12.06 -43.32
C ARG A 279 -14.96 11.08 -42.15
N THR A 280 -13.88 10.64 -41.53
CA THR A 280 -13.93 9.78 -40.32
C THR A 280 -14.67 10.51 -39.20
N LEU A 281 -15.61 9.83 -38.53
CA LEU A 281 -16.30 10.37 -37.35
C LEU A 281 -15.33 10.47 -36.17
N LEU A 282 -15.49 11.48 -35.30
CA LEU A 282 -14.70 11.59 -34.08
C LEU A 282 -14.82 10.33 -33.20
N SER A 283 -16.01 9.75 -33.07
CA SER A 283 -16.21 8.47 -32.38
C SER A 283 -15.39 7.33 -32.99
N THR A 284 -15.29 7.23 -34.31
CA THR A 284 -14.49 6.21 -34.98
C THR A 284 -13.01 6.38 -34.66
N LEU A 285 -12.49 7.61 -34.69
CA LEU A 285 -11.10 7.88 -34.30
C LEU A 285 -10.83 7.50 -32.83
N LEU A 286 -11.70 7.92 -31.90
CA LEU A 286 -11.55 7.62 -30.47
C LEU A 286 -11.64 6.11 -30.16
N ASN A 287 -12.39 5.35 -30.95
CA ASN A 287 -12.47 3.89 -30.81
C ASN A 287 -11.14 3.16 -31.13
N HIS A 288 -10.14 3.83 -31.71
CA HIS A 288 -8.80 3.27 -31.85
C HIS A 288 -8.04 3.23 -30.51
N TYR A 289 -8.41 4.09 -29.55
CA TYR A 289 -7.72 4.26 -28.27
C TYR A 289 -8.55 3.79 -27.09
N TYR A 290 -9.87 3.83 -27.22
CA TYR A 290 -10.80 3.50 -26.15
C TYR A 290 -11.77 2.41 -26.56
N ALA A 291 -12.23 1.65 -25.56
CA ALA A 291 -13.35 0.74 -25.77
C ALA A 291 -14.60 1.54 -26.16
N LYS A 292 -15.36 1.01 -27.13
CA LYS A 292 -16.56 1.66 -27.67
C LYS A 292 -17.50 2.23 -26.58
N LYS A 293 -17.72 1.48 -25.51
CA LYS A 293 -18.56 1.91 -24.37
C LYS A 293 -18.07 3.20 -23.72
N PHE A 294 -16.74 3.38 -23.59
CA PHE A 294 -16.15 4.60 -23.06
C PHE A 294 -16.27 5.74 -24.05
N THR A 295 -15.95 5.49 -25.33
CA THR A 295 -16.15 6.46 -26.41
C THR A 295 -17.59 6.97 -26.43
N ASP A 296 -18.58 6.08 -26.46
CA ASP A 296 -20.00 6.45 -26.48
C ASP A 296 -20.37 7.33 -25.27
N ALA A 297 -19.84 7.03 -24.08
CA ALA A 297 -20.06 7.82 -22.87
C ALA A 297 -19.40 9.21 -22.92
N LEU A 298 -18.27 9.37 -23.61
CA LEU A 298 -17.67 10.69 -23.86
C LEU A 298 -18.58 11.58 -24.71
N GLY A 299 -19.62 11.04 -25.35
CA GLY A 299 -20.65 11.80 -26.06
C GLY A 299 -21.46 12.75 -25.16
N LYS A 300 -21.43 12.57 -23.84
CA LYS A 300 -21.92 13.57 -22.87
C LYS A 300 -21.17 14.90 -22.99
N PHE A 301 -19.91 14.87 -23.41
CA PHE A 301 -19.00 16.02 -23.44
C PHE A 301 -18.55 16.39 -24.85
N LEU A 302 -18.43 15.42 -25.76
CA LEU A 302 -17.78 15.58 -27.06
C LEU A 302 -18.77 15.41 -28.24
N PRO A 303 -18.55 16.12 -29.37
CA PRO A 303 -19.41 16.05 -30.55
C PRO A 303 -19.10 14.82 -31.42
N LEU A 304 -19.34 13.63 -30.88
CA LEU A 304 -18.92 12.33 -31.48
C LEU A 304 -19.49 12.01 -32.87
N SER A 305 -20.57 12.66 -33.26
CA SER A 305 -21.24 12.51 -34.55
C SER A 305 -20.67 13.42 -35.64
N LYS A 306 -19.80 14.38 -35.30
CA LYS A 306 -19.08 15.19 -36.29
C LYS A 306 -17.96 14.37 -36.93
N THR A 307 -17.69 14.66 -38.20
CA THR A 307 -16.46 14.19 -38.85
C THR A 307 -15.27 15.02 -38.34
N VAL A 308 -14.06 14.47 -38.42
CA VAL A 308 -12.84 15.19 -38.02
C VAL A 308 -12.61 16.45 -38.86
N ALA A 309 -13.08 16.49 -40.11
CA ALA A 309 -13.06 17.68 -40.96
C ALA A 309 -14.05 18.78 -40.52
N ASP A 310 -15.16 18.40 -39.90
CA ASP A 310 -16.21 19.33 -39.45
C ASP A 310 -15.99 19.88 -38.03
N LEU A 311 -14.93 19.45 -37.34
CA LEU A 311 -14.58 19.97 -36.02
C LEU A 311 -14.11 21.43 -36.12
N SER A 312 -14.86 22.31 -35.48
CA SER A 312 -14.48 23.72 -35.32
C SER A 312 -13.32 23.87 -34.33
N LYS A 313 -12.70 25.05 -34.29
CA LYS A 313 -11.67 25.37 -33.27
C LYS A 313 -12.17 25.13 -31.84
N ALA A 314 -13.41 25.52 -31.55
CA ALA A 314 -14.02 25.32 -30.23
C ALA A 314 -14.25 23.83 -29.92
N ASP A 315 -14.61 23.02 -30.93
CA ASP A 315 -14.72 21.56 -30.74
C ASP A 315 -13.34 20.95 -30.43
N MET A 316 -12.29 21.40 -31.13
CA MET A 316 -10.91 20.92 -30.92
C MET A 316 -10.40 21.28 -29.51
N GLU A 317 -10.64 22.50 -29.05
CA GLU A 317 -10.30 22.94 -27.69
C GLU A 317 -11.01 22.09 -26.63
N LEU A 318 -12.30 21.79 -26.84
CA LEU A 318 -13.08 20.93 -25.95
C LEU A 318 -12.56 19.49 -25.95
N VAL A 319 -12.22 18.93 -27.11
CA VAL A 319 -11.63 17.59 -27.20
C VAL A 319 -10.29 17.54 -26.47
N GLN A 320 -9.41 18.50 -26.70
CA GLN A 320 -8.13 18.62 -25.98
C GLN A 320 -8.37 18.66 -24.47
N GLN A 321 -9.27 19.52 -24.00
CA GLN A 321 -9.57 19.68 -22.58
C GLN A 321 -10.14 18.39 -21.96
N ILE A 322 -11.10 17.73 -22.61
CA ILE A 322 -11.72 16.52 -22.04
C ILE A 322 -10.76 15.33 -22.09
N ILE A 323 -9.92 15.20 -23.12
CA ILE A 323 -9.01 14.07 -23.25
C ILE A 323 -7.77 14.23 -22.36
N HIS A 324 -7.20 15.43 -22.26
CA HIS A 324 -5.94 15.64 -21.54
C HIS A 324 -6.11 16.28 -20.15
N GLU A 325 -7.24 16.93 -19.90
CA GLU A 325 -7.51 17.68 -18.66
C GLU A 325 -8.84 17.28 -18.00
N PHE A 326 -9.13 15.97 -17.93
CA PHE A 326 -10.38 15.47 -17.35
C PHE A 326 -10.38 15.60 -15.82
N LYS A 327 -10.96 16.70 -15.34
CA LYS A 327 -11.03 17.01 -13.90
C LYS A 327 -12.06 16.15 -13.17
N VAL A 328 -11.65 15.51 -12.08
CA VAL A 328 -12.50 14.68 -11.23
C VAL A 328 -12.47 15.18 -9.79
N LYS A 329 -13.66 15.34 -9.21
CA LYS A 329 -13.84 15.66 -7.79
C LYS A 329 -14.51 14.50 -7.06
N PRO A 330 -13.76 13.63 -6.37
CA PRO A 330 -14.36 12.57 -5.59
C PRO A 330 -15.19 13.10 -4.42
N ALA A 331 -16.24 12.37 -4.08
CA ALA A 331 -17.04 12.64 -2.89
C ALA A 331 -16.36 12.12 -1.61
N GLY A 332 -15.58 11.05 -1.74
CA GLY A 332 -14.95 10.34 -0.63
C GLY A 332 -14.10 9.17 -1.09
N ASP A 333 -13.70 8.36 -0.12
CA ASP A 333 -12.97 7.11 -0.29
C ASP A 333 -13.81 5.93 0.23
N LYS A 334 -13.42 4.71 -0.13
CA LYS A 334 -14.11 3.48 0.32
C LYS A 334 -13.74 3.03 1.75
N GLY A 335 -12.95 3.79 2.48
CA GLY A 335 -12.59 3.52 3.87
C GLY A 335 -11.64 2.33 4.06
N TYR A 336 -11.33 2.04 5.32
CA TYR A 336 -10.38 0.98 5.71
C TYR A 336 -10.83 -0.44 5.33
N ASP A 337 -12.11 -0.68 5.04
CA ASP A 337 -12.58 -1.97 4.53
C ASP A 337 -12.07 -2.28 3.11
N LYS A 338 -11.63 -1.25 2.38
CA LYS A 338 -11.19 -1.35 0.98
C LYS A 338 -9.81 -0.74 0.72
N ALA A 339 -9.25 0.01 1.66
CA ALA A 339 -7.87 0.47 1.58
C ALA A 339 -6.89 -0.70 1.65
N GLU A 340 -5.78 -0.62 0.92
CA GLU A 340 -4.68 -1.58 1.11
C GLU A 340 -3.81 -1.21 2.31
N VAL A 341 -3.60 0.10 2.54
CA VAL A 341 -2.69 0.61 3.57
C VAL A 341 -3.28 1.81 4.33
N MET A 342 -2.67 2.10 5.47
CA MET A 342 -2.91 3.31 6.25
C MET A 342 -1.82 4.35 5.94
N ARG A 343 -2.22 5.58 5.61
CA ARG A 343 -1.35 6.75 5.72
C ARG A 343 -1.36 7.28 7.15
N GLY A 344 -0.25 7.83 7.62
CA GLY A 344 -0.08 8.29 9.00
C GLY A 344 0.30 7.14 9.92
N GLY A 345 0.25 7.37 11.23
CA GLY A 345 0.67 6.38 12.22
C GLY A 345 1.55 7.00 13.30
N ILE A 346 2.33 6.17 13.98
CA ILE A 346 3.24 6.66 15.03
C ILE A 346 4.27 7.59 14.41
N ASP A 347 4.38 8.80 14.96
CA ASP A 347 5.27 9.85 14.47
C ASP A 347 6.73 9.34 14.50
N THR A 348 7.34 9.28 13.33
CA THR A 348 8.70 8.80 13.14
C THR A 348 9.74 9.64 13.89
N ASN A 349 9.41 10.87 14.29
CA ASN A 349 10.28 11.67 15.16
C ASN A 349 10.35 11.15 16.60
N GLU A 350 9.41 10.31 17.05
CA GLU A 350 9.45 9.62 18.35
C GLU A 350 10.37 8.39 18.32
N ILE A 351 10.83 7.99 17.13
CA ILE A 351 11.53 6.72 16.87
C ILE A 351 12.96 7.00 16.38
N SER A 352 13.91 6.17 16.79
CA SER A 352 15.27 6.17 16.25
C SER A 352 15.25 5.65 14.80
N SER A 353 15.68 6.45 13.83
CA SER A 353 15.76 5.99 12.43
C SER A 353 16.79 4.87 12.24
N LYS A 354 17.82 4.80 13.10
CA LYS A 354 18.89 3.81 13.00
C LYS A 354 18.46 2.43 13.52
N THR A 355 17.68 2.40 14.60
CA THR A 355 17.42 1.18 15.38
C THR A 355 15.94 0.83 15.49
N LEU A 356 15.06 1.74 15.11
CA LEU A 356 13.61 1.67 15.28
C LEU A 356 13.13 1.52 16.74
N ALA A 357 14.02 1.79 17.69
CA ALA A 357 13.68 1.90 19.11
C ALA A 357 12.91 3.20 19.38
N CYS A 358 11.93 3.13 20.27
CA CYS A 358 11.26 4.29 20.84
C CYS A 358 12.26 5.14 21.62
N LYS A 359 12.30 6.45 21.37
CA LYS A 359 13.20 7.37 22.07
C LYS A 359 12.84 7.58 23.54
N LYS A 360 11.55 7.46 23.87
CA LYS A 360 11.00 7.74 25.20
C LYS A 360 10.94 6.50 26.10
N ILE A 361 10.77 5.31 25.51
CA ILE A 361 10.54 4.05 26.24
C ILE A 361 11.64 3.06 25.85
N PRO A 362 12.70 2.92 26.67
CA PRO A 362 13.78 1.98 26.42
C PRO A 362 13.26 0.54 26.28
N GLY A 363 13.81 -0.20 25.32
CA GLY A 363 13.41 -1.59 25.04
C GLY A 363 12.12 -1.75 24.23
N LEU A 364 11.42 -0.65 23.90
CA LEU A 364 10.26 -0.68 23.03
C LEU A 364 10.64 -0.34 21.58
N TYR A 365 10.14 -1.10 20.62
CA TYR A 365 10.40 -0.91 19.18
C TYR A 365 9.09 -0.88 18.40
N PHE A 366 9.08 -0.17 17.28
CA PHE A 366 7.96 -0.13 16.35
C PHE A 366 8.42 -0.43 14.93
N GLY A 367 7.62 -1.16 14.16
CA GLY A 367 7.96 -1.51 12.78
C GLY A 367 6.73 -1.76 11.90
N GLY A 368 6.96 -1.75 10.58
CA GLY A 368 5.92 -1.91 9.58
C GLY A 368 4.89 -0.78 9.54
N GLU A 369 3.66 -1.12 9.16
CA GLU A 369 2.57 -0.18 8.81
C GLU A 369 2.00 0.62 10.01
N CYS A 370 2.39 0.31 11.25
CA CYS A 370 1.93 1.09 12.41
C CYS A 370 2.61 2.47 12.52
N MET A 371 3.72 2.65 11.81
CA MET A 371 4.50 3.88 11.77
C MET A 371 3.98 4.82 10.67
N ASP A 372 4.26 6.11 10.80
CA ASP A 372 4.04 7.10 9.74
C ASP A 372 5.02 6.92 8.58
N VAL A 373 4.88 5.81 7.87
CA VAL A 373 5.65 5.39 6.71
C VAL A 373 4.72 4.60 5.78
N THR A 374 4.36 5.20 4.65
CA THR A 374 3.40 4.60 3.71
C THR A 374 3.97 4.58 2.31
N GLY A 375 4.26 3.38 1.80
CA GLY A 375 4.77 3.20 0.45
C GLY A 375 3.68 3.33 -0.61
N TRP A 376 4.10 3.59 -1.84
CA TRP A 376 3.26 3.46 -3.02
C TRP A 376 2.70 2.04 -3.19
N LEU A 377 1.69 1.90 -4.05
CA LEU A 377 1.29 0.59 -4.57
C LEU A 377 2.45 0.00 -5.36
N GLY A 378 2.69 -1.31 -5.22
CA GLY A 378 3.67 -2.02 -6.04
C GLY A 378 4.79 -2.72 -5.28
N GLY A 379 4.59 -3.11 -4.02
CA GLY A 379 5.56 -3.88 -3.22
C GLY A 379 6.38 -3.06 -2.22
N TYR A 380 6.32 -1.73 -2.31
CA TYR A 380 7.03 -0.79 -1.44
C TYR A 380 6.70 -0.98 0.05
N ASN A 381 5.41 -1.18 0.39
CA ASN A 381 4.99 -1.38 1.78
C ASN A 381 5.55 -2.67 2.40
N PHE A 382 5.71 -3.73 1.60
CA PHE A 382 6.38 -4.94 2.06
C PHE A 382 7.88 -4.71 2.21
N GLN A 383 8.53 -4.03 1.26
CA GLN A 383 9.94 -3.65 1.40
C GLN A 383 10.21 -2.91 2.71
N TRP A 384 9.34 -1.96 3.09
CA TRP A 384 9.43 -1.27 4.38
C TRP A 384 9.26 -2.24 5.56
N ALA A 385 8.27 -3.14 5.50
CA ALA A 385 8.07 -4.13 6.56
C ALA A 385 9.29 -5.05 6.73
N TRP A 386 9.94 -5.48 5.64
CA TRP A 386 11.14 -6.31 5.70
C TRP A 386 12.32 -5.55 6.31
N ALA A 387 12.60 -4.36 5.77
CA ALA A 387 13.72 -3.55 6.25
C ALA A 387 13.56 -3.14 7.72
N SER A 388 12.34 -2.77 8.13
CA SER A 388 12.08 -2.44 9.53
C SER A 388 12.18 -3.66 10.45
N GLY A 389 11.65 -4.82 10.04
CA GLY A 389 11.80 -6.07 10.80
C GLY A 389 13.26 -6.48 10.99
N PHE A 390 14.07 -6.39 9.92
CA PHE A 390 15.51 -6.64 9.99
C PHE A 390 16.21 -5.71 10.97
N VAL A 391 16.02 -4.39 10.83
CA VAL A 391 16.71 -3.39 11.66
C VAL A 391 16.38 -3.59 13.15
N ILE A 392 15.13 -3.89 13.48
CA ILE A 392 14.74 -4.16 14.87
C ILE A 392 15.49 -5.37 15.41
N ALA A 393 15.54 -6.48 14.65
CA ALA A 393 16.23 -7.70 15.05
C ALA A 393 17.72 -7.47 15.38
N GLN A 394 18.42 -6.65 14.60
CA GLN A 394 19.82 -6.28 14.85
C GLN A 394 20.04 -5.50 16.16
N ASN A 395 18.97 -5.03 16.80
CA ASN A 395 19.02 -4.21 18.01
C ASN A 395 18.30 -4.87 19.22
N LEU A 396 17.89 -6.14 19.10
CA LEU A 396 17.29 -6.93 20.19
C LEU A 396 18.27 -7.45 21.22
#